data_AF-A0A927W9P3-F1
#
_entry.id   AF-A0A927W9P3-F1
#
_cell.length_a   1.000
_cell.length_b   1.000
_cell.length_c   1.000
_cell.angle_alpha   90.00
_cell.angle_beta   90.00
_cell.angle_gamma   90.00
#
_symmetry.space_group_name_H-M   'P 1'
#
loop_
_entity.id
_entity.type
_entity.pdbx_description
1 polymer ?
#
loop_
_entity_poly.entity_id
_entity_poly.type
_entity_poly.pdbx_seq_one_letter_code
_entity_poly.pdbx_strand_id
1 'polypeptide(L)'
;MVTLPSPEFFVFYEGLPLELAIDEAIRFCTEEGILTTFLSDHEGEMRGMLFRYLNDDEFRKVYTECGYYEGHEDGLKEGLEQGLEQGLEQSRQKLLEAAVKLKAKGFSAAEICDLTGLSEDEFTAL
;
A
#
# COMPACT_ATOMS: atom_id res chain seq x y z
N MET A 1 31.74 -41.79 -7.46
CA MET A 1 30.95 -42.64 -8.36
C MET A 1 29.74 -43.08 -7.57
N VAL A 2 28.59 -42.42 -7.75
CA VAL A 2 27.37 -42.75 -7.03
C VAL A 2 26.87 -44.08 -7.59
N THR A 3 26.90 -45.13 -6.79
CA THR A 3 26.33 -46.42 -7.17
C THR A 3 24.81 -46.28 -7.10
N LEU A 4 24.16 -46.28 -8.27
CA LEU A 4 22.70 -46.40 -8.33
C LEU A 4 22.28 -47.70 -7.62
N PRO A 5 21.14 -47.70 -6.91
CA PRO A 5 20.67 -48.88 -6.21
C PRO A 5 20.52 -50.05 -7.18
N SER A 6 20.75 -51.27 -6.69
CA SER A 6 20.62 -52.49 -7.47
C SER A 6 19.23 -52.56 -8.14
N PRO A 7 19.10 -53.19 -9.32
CA PRO A 7 17.84 -53.26 -10.07
C PRO A 7 16.64 -53.76 -9.26
N GLU A 8 16.89 -54.49 -8.17
CA GLU A 8 15.91 -55.00 -7.23
C GLU A 8 15.15 -53.89 -6.47
N PHE A 9 15.74 -52.70 -6.31
CA PHE A 9 15.12 -51.55 -5.63
C PHE A 9 14.10 -50.82 -6.53
N PHE A 10 14.25 -50.92 -7.86
CA PHE A 10 13.36 -50.27 -8.83
C PHE A 10 12.02 -51.01 -8.98
N VAL A 11 11.96 -52.28 -8.57
CA VAL A 11 10.77 -53.14 -8.67
C VAL A 11 9.68 -52.78 -7.65
N PHE A 12 9.98 -51.94 -6.65
CA PHE A 12 9.01 -51.59 -5.59
C PHE A 12 8.05 -50.43 -5.93
N TYR A 13 8.28 -49.68 -7.01
CA TYR A 13 7.48 -48.50 -7.33
C TYR A 13 6.28 -48.77 -8.25
N GLU A 14 6.20 -49.96 -8.86
CA GLU A 14 5.06 -50.30 -9.70
C GLU A 14 3.85 -50.69 -8.83
N GLY A 15 2.90 -49.76 -8.70
CA GLY A 15 1.60 -49.99 -8.05
C GLY A 15 1.40 -49.34 -6.68
N LEU A 16 2.38 -48.59 -6.17
CA LEU A 16 2.23 -47.81 -4.94
C LEU A 16 1.43 -46.51 -5.17
N PRO A 17 0.63 -46.06 -4.19
CA PRO A 17 0.08 -44.70 -4.18
C PRO A 17 1.19 -43.66 -4.30
N LEU A 18 0.97 -42.64 -5.14
CA LEU A 18 1.97 -41.61 -5.46
C LEU A 18 2.61 -40.97 -4.22
N GLU A 19 1.81 -40.70 -3.20
CA GLU A 19 2.26 -40.05 -1.96
C GLU A 19 3.28 -40.93 -1.19
N LEU A 20 2.99 -42.23 -1.05
CA LEU A 20 3.90 -43.18 -0.42
C LEU A 20 5.19 -43.38 -1.22
N ALA A 21 5.09 -43.35 -2.55
CA ALA A 21 6.27 -43.41 -3.42
C ALA A 21 7.17 -42.16 -3.25
N ILE A 22 6.57 -40.98 -3.12
CA ILE A 22 7.32 -39.74 -2.89
C ILE A 22 8.01 -39.77 -1.52
N ASP A 23 7.30 -40.19 -0.47
CA ASP A 23 7.86 -40.28 0.87
C ASP A 23 9.04 -41.27 0.95
N GLU A 24 8.90 -42.43 0.31
CA GLU A 24 9.95 -43.45 0.27
C GLU A 24 11.19 -42.96 -0.48
N ALA A 25 11.00 -42.24 -1.59
CA ALA A 25 12.08 -41.64 -2.35
C ALA A 25 12.80 -40.53 -1.55
N ILE A 26 12.06 -39.70 -0.82
CA ILE A 26 12.65 -38.66 0.06
C ILE A 26 13.44 -39.31 1.19
N ARG A 27 12.89 -40.34 1.84
CA ARG A 27 13.56 -41.07 2.92
C ARG A 27 14.87 -41.68 2.43
N PHE A 28 14.83 -42.41 1.32
CA PHE A 28 16.01 -43.00 0.69
C PHE A 28 17.08 -41.96 0.37
N CYS A 29 16.70 -40.87 -0.31
CA CYS A 29 17.65 -39.82 -0.68
C CYS A 29 18.25 -39.10 0.55
N THR A 30 17.56 -39.13 1.68
CA THR A 30 18.05 -38.58 2.95
C THR A 30 19.00 -39.56 3.65
N GLU A 31 18.64 -40.84 3.73
CA GLU A 31 19.44 -41.91 4.34
C GLU A 31 20.77 -42.11 3.61
N GLU A 32 20.75 -42.11 2.28
CA GLU A 32 21.95 -42.24 1.45
C GLU A 32 22.74 -40.92 1.30
N GLY A 33 22.29 -39.84 1.95
CA GLY A 33 22.95 -38.53 1.88
C GLY A 33 22.97 -37.89 0.49
N ILE A 34 22.15 -38.39 -0.45
CA ILE A 34 22.01 -37.88 -1.82
C ILE A 34 21.48 -36.45 -1.79
N LEU A 35 20.46 -36.18 -0.96
CA LEU A 35 19.95 -34.82 -0.77
C LEU A 35 21.00 -33.90 -0.15
N THR A 36 21.74 -34.37 0.85
CA THR A 36 22.77 -33.56 1.52
C THR A 36 23.90 -33.17 0.57
N THR A 37 24.37 -34.11 -0.25
CA THR A 37 25.42 -33.85 -1.25
C THR A 37 24.92 -32.92 -2.35
N PHE A 38 23.73 -33.18 -2.90
CA PHE A 38 23.08 -32.31 -3.90
C PHE A 38 22.86 -30.88 -3.39
N LEU A 39 22.35 -30.74 -2.17
CA LEU A 39 22.12 -29.43 -1.53
C LEU A 39 23.41 -28.70 -1.23
N SER A 40 24.49 -29.43 -0.91
CA SER A 40 25.80 -28.83 -0.69
C SER A 40 26.44 -28.35 -2.00
N ASP A 41 26.29 -29.12 -3.08
CA ASP A 41 26.82 -28.78 -4.40
C ASP A 41 26.06 -27.60 -5.05
N HIS A 42 24.77 -27.45 -4.74
CA HIS A 42 23.89 -26.40 -5.28
C HIS A 42 23.44 -25.37 -4.22
N GLU A 43 24.19 -25.24 -3.12
CA GLU A 43 23.78 -24.44 -1.95
C GLU A 43 23.46 -22.99 -2.32
N GLY A 44 24.28 -22.36 -3.19
CA GLY A 44 24.09 -20.98 -3.61
C GLY A 44 22.81 -20.75 -4.42
N GLU A 45 22.47 -21.66 -5.34
CA GLU A 45 21.28 -21.57 -6.20
C GLU A 45 20.01 -21.84 -5.39
N MET A 46 20.02 -22.87 -4.56
CA MET A 46 18.93 -23.20 -3.64
C MET A 46 18.68 -22.08 -2.64
N ARG A 47 19.75 -21.53 -2.05
CA ARG A 47 19.68 -20.37 -1.15
C ARG A 47 19.11 -19.15 -1.88
N GLY A 48 19.56 -18.87 -3.09
CA GLY A 48 19.05 -17.76 -3.91
C GLY A 48 17.57 -17.92 -4.25
N MET A 49 17.16 -19.13 -4.65
CA MET A 49 15.77 -19.47 -4.93
C MET A 49 14.90 -19.35 -3.66
N LEU A 50 15.31 -19.96 -2.54
CA LEU A 50 14.59 -19.91 -1.27
C LEU A 50 14.49 -18.49 -0.73
N PHE A 51 15.57 -17.69 -0.80
CA PHE A 51 15.49 -16.29 -0.42
C PHE A 51 14.53 -15.51 -1.30
N ARG A 52 14.45 -15.78 -2.60
CA ARG A 52 13.49 -15.12 -3.48
C ARG A 52 12.04 -15.45 -3.13
N TYR A 53 11.73 -16.71 -2.80
CA TYR A 53 10.37 -17.13 -2.47
C TYR A 53 9.97 -16.81 -1.02
N LEU A 54 10.92 -16.75 -0.09
CA LEU A 54 10.66 -16.52 1.34
C LEU A 54 10.88 -15.08 1.79
N ASN A 55 11.80 -14.34 1.14
CA ASN A 55 11.94 -12.89 1.31
C ASN A 55 11.21 -12.18 0.17
N ASP A 56 9.89 -12.11 0.28
CA ASP A 56 9.02 -11.20 -0.50
C ASP A 56 9.21 -9.73 -0.04
N ASP A 57 10.46 -9.29 0.07
CA ASP A 57 10.84 -7.95 0.49
C ASP A 57 10.45 -6.92 -0.57
N GLU A 58 10.37 -7.33 -1.84
CA GLU A 58 9.81 -6.50 -2.91
C GLU A 58 8.30 -6.33 -2.76
N PHE A 59 7.55 -7.38 -2.40
CA PHE A 59 6.12 -7.26 -2.15
C PHE A 59 5.85 -6.33 -0.95
N ARG A 60 6.62 -6.47 0.13
CA ARG A 60 6.53 -5.58 1.30
C ARG A 60 6.83 -4.11 0.97
N LYS A 61 7.86 -3.85 0.14
CA LYS A 61 8.22 -2.49 -0.30
C LYS A 61 7.13 -1.89 -1.17
N VAL A 62 6.62 -2.64 -2.15
CA VAL A 62 5.53 -2.16 -3.02
C VAL A 62 4.30 -1.81 -2.21
N TYR A 63 3.86 -2.65 -1.26
CA TYR A 63 2.68 -2.34 -0.44
C TYR A 63 2.92 -1.18 0.54
N THR A 64 4.13 -1.05 1.08
CA THR A 64 4.48 0.07 1.97
C THR A 64 4.55 1.38 1.21
N GLU A 65 5.17 1.38 0.02
CA GLU A 65 5.26 2.54 -0.84
C GLU A 65 3.89 2.91 -1.41
N CYS A 66 3.14 1.97 -2.00
CA CYS A 66 1.78 2.22 -2.49
C CYS A 66 0.86 2.74 -1.38
N GLY A 67 0.85 2.10 -0.21
CA GLY A 67 0.03 2.57 0.92
C GLY A 67 0.45 3.94 1.44
N TYR A 68 1.75 4.26 1.39
CA TYR A 68 2.24 5.60 1.71
C TYR A 68 1.81 6.64 0.69
N TYR A 69 1.97 6.37 -0.60
CA TYR A 69 1.59 7.31 -1.66
C TYR A 69 0.08 7.57 -1.69
N GLU A 70 -0.73 6.51 -1.62
CA GLU A 70 -2.20 6.64 -1.58
C GLU A 70 -2.64 7.44 -0.35
N GLY A 71 -2.18 7.06 0.85
CA GLY A 71 -2.53 7.78 2.08
C GLY A 71 -2.00 9.22 2.12
N HIS A 72 -0.85 9.48 1.51
CA HIS A 72 -0.27 10.82 1.44
C HIS A 72 -1.03 11.72 0.46
N GLU A 73 -1.36 11.22 -0.73
CA GLU A 73 -2.13 11.97 -1.72
C GLU A 73 -3.55 12.27 -1.22
N ASP A 74 -4.23 11.28 -0.64
CA ASP A 74 -5.57 11.46 -0.08
C ASP A 74 -5.55 12.47 1.06
N GLY A 75 -4.61 12.33 2.01
CA GLY A 75 -4.46 13.26 3.13
C GLY A 75 -4.11 14.69 2.69
N LEU A 76 -3.28 14.85 1.66
CA LEU A 76 -2.94 16.16 1.11
C LEU A 76 -4.15 16.80 0.43
N LYS A 77 -4.91 16.03 -0.35
CA LYS A 77 -6.09 16.50 -1.06
C LYS A 77 -7.18 16.93 -0.07
N GLU A 78 -7.51 16.08 0.89
CA GLU A 78 -8.49 16.38 1.93
C GLU A 78 -8.07 17.60 2.76
N GLY A 79 -6.80 17.68 3.16
CA GLY A 79 -6.28 18.81 3.92
C GLY A 79 -6.34 20.13 3.14
N LEU A 80 -6.05 20.10 1.83
CA LEU A 80 -6.12 21.29 0.98
C LEU A 80 -7.57 21.75 0.78
N GLU A 81 -8.49 20.81 0.52
CA GLU A 81 -9.90 21.10 0.32
C GLU A 81 -10.54 21.68 1.58
N GLN A 82 -10.34 21.03 2.73
CA GLN A 82 -10.81 21.54 4.02
C GLN A 82 -10.19 22.89 4.37
N GLY A 83 -8.89 23.07 4.14
CA GLY A 83 -8.19 24.33 4.40
C GLY A 83 -8.72 25.48 3.53
N LEU A 84 -8.99 25.22 2.25
CA LEU A 84 -9.54 26.21 1.33
C LEU A 84 -10.97 26.59 1.70
N GLU A 85 -11.82 25.60 1.98
CA GLU A 85 -13.21 25.82 2.38
C GLU A 85 -13.30 26.63 3.68
N GLN A 86 -12.56 26.21 4.71
CA GLN A 86 -12.49 26.95 5.98
C GLN A 86 -11.95 28.37 5.80
N GLY A 87 -10.93 28.55 4.95
CA GLY A 87 -10.37 29.87 4.65
C GLY A 87 -11.38 30.78 3.97
N LEU A 88 -12.11 30.27 2.98
CA LEU A 88 -13.16 31.00 2.27
C LEU A 88 -14.29 31.36 3.23
N GLU A 89 -14.78 30.43 4.03
CA GLU A 89 -15.87 30.67 4.98
C GLU A 89 -15.48 31.68 6.06
N GLN A 90 -14.28 31.56 6.65
CA GLN A 90 -13.78 32.54 7.61
C GLN A 90 -13.60 33.93 6.98
N SER A 91 -13.11 34.00 5.74
CA SER A 91 -12.97 35.28 5.02
C SER A 91 -14.33 35.92 4.75
N ARG A 92 -15.31 35.10 4.36
CA ARG A 92 -16.70 35.51 4.13
C ARG A 92 -17.33 36.05 5.41
N GLN A 93 -17.17 35.35 6.51
CA GLN A 93 -17.72 35.75 7.80
C GLN A 93 -17.15 37.10 8.26
N LYS A 94 -15.83 37.28 8.14
CA LYS A 94 -15.16 38.57 8.45
C LYS A 94 -15.65 39.71 7.55
N LEU A 95 -15.93 39.42 6.28
CA LEU A 95 -16.48 40.39 5.33
C LEU A 95 -17.88 40.86 5.76
N LEU A 96 -18.75 39.91 6.13
CA LEU A 96 -20.11 40.21 6.63
C LEU A 96 -20.05 41.02 7.93
N GLU A 97 -19.19 40.65 8.89
CA GLU A 97 -19.00 41.42 10.12
C GLU A 97 -18.52 42.86 9.86
N ALA A 98 -17.64 43.04 8.88
CA ALA A 98 -17.19 44.36 8.47
C ALA A 98 -18.34 45.19 7.88
N ALA A 99 -19.18 44.59 7.02
CA ALA A 99 -20.35 45.24 6.44
C ALA A 99 -21.35 45.69 7.53
N VAL A 100 -21.64 44.85 8.54
CA VAL A 100 -22.48 45.23 9.69
C VAL A 100 -21.91 46.43 10.43
N LYS A 101 -20.59 46.43 10.69
CA LYS A 101 -19.91 47.54 11.38
C LYS A 101 -19.94 48.84 10.57
N LEU A 102 -19.85 48.77 9.24
CA LEU A 102 -19.95 49.93 8.36
C LEU A 102 -21.39 50.48 8.30
N LYS A 103 -22.39 49.60 8.23
CA LYS A 103 -23.82 49.97 8.31
C LYS A 103 -24.14 50.68 9.61
N ALA A 104 -23.64 50.17 10.74
CA ALA A 104 -23.81 50.81 12.05
C ALA A 104 -23.13 52.20 12.16
N LYS A 105 -22.08 52.44 11.36
CA LYS A 105 -21.38 53.73 11.29
C LYS A 105 -22.04 54.73 10.33
N GLY A 106 -23.11 54.34 9.64
CA GLY A 106 -23.91 55.23 8.79
C GLY A 106 -23.43 55.32 7.34
N PHE A 107 -22.61 54.38 6.85
CA PHE A 107 -22.30 54.28 5.42
C PHE A 107 -23.54 53.84 4.62
N SER A 108 -23.67 54.32 3.38
CA SER A 108 -24.78 53.94 2.52
C SER A 108 -24.61 52.51 1.99
N ALA A 109 -25.73 51.87 1.63
CA ALA A 109 -25.74 50.51 1.09
C ALA A 109 -24.85 50.35 -0.15
N ALA A 110 -24.87 51.34 -1.05
CA ALA A 110 -24.07 51.36 -2.27
C ALA A 110 -22.56 51.40 -1.96
N GLU A 111 -22.13 52.28 -1.04
CA GLU A 111 -20.71 52.39 -0.65
C GLU A 111 -20.20 51.12 0.03
N ILE A 112 -21.04 50.42 0.80
CA ILE A 112 -20.65 49.16 1.45
C ILE A 112 -20.51 48.05 0.41
N CYS A 113 -21.41 47.95 -0.57
CA CYS A 113 -21.30 46.97 -1.65
C CYS A 113 -20.04 47.22 -2.49
N ASP A 114 -19.73 48.47 -2.82
CA ASP A 114 -18.51 48.84 -3.56
C ASP A 114 -17.23 48.51 -2.78
N LEU A 115 -17.21 48.74 -1.47
CA LEU A 115 -16.03 48.51 -0.62
C LEU A 115 -15.80 47.04 -0.25
N THR A 116 -16.87 46.26 -0.12
CA THR A 116 -16.80 44.86 0.35
C THR A 116 -16.94 43.84 -0.78
N GLY A 117 -17.44 44.25 -1.95
CA GLY A 117 -17.72 43.33 -3.06
C GLY A 117 -18.92 42.40 -2.82
N LEU A 118 -19.73 42.67 -1.80
CA LEU A 118 -21.00 41.96 -1.55
C LEU A 118 -22.02 42.32 -2.63
N SER A 119 -22.83 41.35 -3.02
CA SER A 119 -24.00 41.61 -3.87
C SER A 119 -25.09 42.36 -3.11
N GLU A 120 -25.94 43.11 -3.84
CA GLU A 120 -27.07 43.81 -3.22
C GLU A 120 -27.98 42.87 -2.43
N ASP A 121 -28.20 41.64 -2.94
CA ASP A 121 -29.01 40.61 -2.29
C ASP A 121 -28.44 40.18 -0.94
N GLU A 122 -27.13 39.93 -0.87
CA GLU A 122 -26.41 39.56 0.36
C GLU A 122 -26.41 40.71 1.38
N PHE A 123 -26.37 41.96 0.91
CA PHE A 123 -26.49 43.12 1.77
C PHE A 123 -27.91 43.35 2.29
N THR A 124 -28.96 43.08 1.50
CA THR A 124 -30.35 43.13 1.99
C THR A 124 -30.67 42.02 2.99
N ALA A 125 -29.96 40.90 2.94
CA ALA A 125 -30.09 39.80 3.90
C ALA A 125 -29.37 40.04 5.25
N LEU A 126 -28.54 41.09 5.33
CA LEU A 126 -27.74 41.53 6.50
C LEU A 126 -28.47 42.54 7.40
#